data_AF-A0A7S7W2C6-F1
#
_entry.id   AF-A0A7S7W2C6-F1
#
_cell.length_a   1.000
_cell.length_b   1.000
_cell.length_c   1.000
_cell.angle_alpha   90.00
_cell.angle_beta   90.00
_cell.angle_gamma   90.00
#
_symmetry.space_group_name_H-M   'P 1'
#
loop_
_entity.id
_entity.type
_entity.pdbx_description
1 polymer ?
#
loop_
_entity_poly.entity_id
_entity_poly.type
_entity_poly.pdbx_seq_one_letter_code
_entity_poly.pdbx_strand_id
1 'polypeptide(L)'
;MLLLEVFGPTSSVGGSMSFMLVFVVVMLAVAIYEAWSNGRGAIGWIVNVLVCAFGALVAIALVGMAMDLVLPYLHLEGSLASSQNPLKYVVVAAIAIIMVLGSWIPLQVLNRLR
;
A
#
# COMPACT_ATOMS: atom_id res chain seq x y z
N MET A 1 -26.01 -14.17 6.16
CA MET A 1 -25.77 -13.25 5.01
C MET A 1 -26.98 -12.38 4.66
N LEU A 2 -28.23 -12.74 5.02
CA LEU A 2 -29.45 -11.98 4.65
C LEU A 2 -29.63 -10.58 5.30
N LEU A 3 -29.03 -10.32 6.47
CA LEU A 3 -29.21 -9.02 7.17
C LEU A 3 -28.34 -7.87 6.61
N LEU A 4 -27.27 -8.21 5.88
CA LEU A 4 -26.30 -7.24 5.36
C LEU A 4 -26.69 -6.70 3.97
N GLU A 5 -27.50 -7.46 3.22
CA GLU A 5 -28.02 -7.07 1.90
C GLU A 5 -29.17 -6.06 1.97
N VAL A 6 -29.91 -6.02 3.09
CA VAL A 6 -31.08 -5.15 3.26
C VAL A 6 -30.71 -3.74 3.77
N PHE A 7 -29.59 -3.62 4.49
CA PHE A 7 -29.18 -2.35 5.14
C PHE A 7 -27.76 -1.88 4.79
N GLY A 8 -26.96 -2.69 4.08
CA GLY A 8 -25.59 -2.36 3.74
C GLY A 8 -25.50 -1.72 2.34
N PRO A 9 -24.84 -0.57 2.17
CA PRO A 9 -24.52 -0.06 0.84
C PRO A 9 -23.70 -1.12 0.07
N THR A 10 -24.19 -1.54 -1.09
CA THR A 10 -23.50 -2.50 -1.98
C THR A 10 -22.20 -1.93 -2.56
N SER A 11 -22.05 -0.60 -2.52
CA SER A 11 -20.79 0.11 -2.76
C SER A 11 -19.99 0.22 -1.46
N SER A 12 -19.17 -0.79 -1.18
CA SER A 12 -18.25 -0.80 -0.01
C SER A 12 -17.03 0.10 -0.27
N VAL A 13 -17.23 1.41 -0.18
CA VAL A 13 -16.13 2.40 -0.14
C VAL A 13 -15.23 2.16 1.07
N GLY A 14 -15.79 1.61 2.16
CA GLY A 14 -15.09 1.30 3.40
C GLY A 14 -13.91 0.35 3.19
N GLY A 15 -14.06 -0.71 2.40
CA GLY A 15 -12.96 -1.66 2.16
C GLY A 15 -11.72 -0.99 1.55
N SER A 16 -11.92 -0.24 0.46
CA SER A 16 -10.83 0.48 -0.21
C SER A 16 -10.20 1.57 0.68
N MET A 17 -11.00 2.34 1.42
CA MET A 17 -10.49 3.37 2.34
C MET A 17 -9.73 2.77 3.52
N SER A 18 -10.18 1.63 4.07
CA SER A 18 -9.47 0.94 5.14
C SER A 18 -8.10 0.45 4.70
N PHE A 19 -7.98 -0.14 3.50
CA PHE A 19 -6.67 -0.53 2.96
C PHE A 19 -5.75 0.68 2.77
N MET A 20 -6.27 1.78 2.23
CA MET A 20 -5.50 3.01 2.07
C MET A 20 -5.00 3.55 3.42
N LEU A 21 -5.83 3.52 4.46
CA LEU A 21 -5.43 3.95 5.80
C LEU A 21 -4.34 3.06 6.39
N VAL A 22 -4.50 1.73 6.31
CA VAL A 22 -3.48 0.77 6.75
C VAL A 22 -2.15 1.02 6.04
N PHE A 23 -2.21 1.26 4.73
CA PHE A 23 -1.05 1.58 3.92
C PHE A 23 -0.34 2.87 4.35
N VAL A 24 -1.08 3.94 4.63
CA VAL A 24 -0.51 5.18 5.17
C VAL A 24 0.15 4.94 6.53
N VAL A 25 -0.50 4.19 7.43
CA VAL A 25 0.05 3.88 8.76
C VAL A 25 1.35 3.07 8.64
N VAL A 26 1.40 2.06 7.77
CA VAL A 26 2.61 1.27 7.56
C VAL A 26 3.73 2.12 6.96
N MET A 27 3.43 2.98 5.98
CA MET A 27 4.41 3.90 5.40
C MET A 27 5.00 4.85 6.45
N LEU A 28 4.15 5.42 7.32
CA LEU A 28 4.60 6.26 8.43
C LEU A 28 5.47 5.46 9.40
N ALA A 29 5.08 4.23 9.74
CA ALA A 29 5.88 3.36 10.60
C ALA A 29 7.28 3.10 10.02
N VAL A 30 7.39 2.86 8.70
CA VAL A 30 8.68 2.71 8.00
C VAL A 30 9.51 4.00 8.10
N ALA A 31 8.91 5.16 7.82
CA ALA A 31 9.62 6.45 7.88
C ALA A 31 10.10 6.77 9.31
N ILE A 32 9.29 6.49 10.33
CA ILE A 32 9.64 6.69 11.74
C ILE A 32 10.78 5.75 12.14
N TYR A 33 10.62 4.45 11.86
CA TYR A 33 11.61 3.43 12.20
C TYR A 33 12.98 3.75 11.61
N GLU A 34 13.01 4.15 10.34
CA GLU A 34 14.24 4.44 9.63
C GLU A 34 14.90 5.71 10.17
N ALA A 35 14.12 6.78 10.40
CA ALA A 35 14.67 8.05 10.88
C ALA A 35 15.26 7.90 12.29
N TRP A 36 14.59 7.11 13.12
CA TRP A 36 15.05 6.82 14.47
C TRP A 36 16.29 5.92 14.47
N SER A 37 16.29 4.84 13.68
CA SER A 37 17.38 3.88 13.60
C SER A 37 18.68 4.48 13.08
N ASN A 38 18.59 5.50 12.21
CA ASN A 38 19.75 6.22 11.68
C ASN A 38 20.09 7.50 12.46
N GLY A 39 19.49 7.73 13.63
CA GLY A 39 19.79 8.89 14.48
C GLY A 39 19.61 10.24 13.79
N ARG A 40 18.63 10.36 12.90
CA ARG A 40 18.47 11.54 12.05
C ARG A 40 18.03 12.77 12.86
N GLY A 41 18.62 13.92 12.58
CA GLY A 41 18.15 15.22 13.08
C GLY A 41 16.85 15.67 12.41
N ALA A 42 16.26 16.78 12.86
CA ALA A 42 14.94 17.25 12.43
C ALA A 42 14.76 17.39 10.90
N ILE A 43 15.76 17.92 10.20
CA ILE A 43 15.73 18.02 8.72
C ILE A 43 15.77 16.62 8.08
N GLY A 44 16.57 15.71 8.66
CA GLY A 44 16.67 14.32 8.19
C GLY A 44 15.35 13.55 8.35
N TRP A 45 14.54 13.87 9.36
CA TRP A 45 13.18 13.36 9.54
C TRP A 45 12.23 13.83 8.43
N ILE A 46 12.21 15.13 8.14
CA ILE A 46 11.36 15.69 7.08
C ILE A 46 11.70 15.05 5.73
N VAL A 47 13.00 15.01 5.39
CA VAL A 47 13.45 14.35 4.16
C VAL A 47 13.06 12.88 4.14
N ASN A 48 13.13 12.19 5.29
CA ASN A 48 12.74 10.78 5.35
C ASN A 48 11.27 10.56 5.00
N VAL A 49 10.38 11.33 5.63
CA VAL A 49 8.94 11.23 5.39
C VAL A 49 8.63 11.55 3.93
N LEU A 50 9.24 12.59 3.36
CA LEU A 50 9.03 12.97 1.95
C LEU A 50 9.50 11.89 0.99
N VAL A 51 10.70 11.33 1.19
CA VAL A 51 11.24 10.28 0.32
C VAL A 51 10.43 8.98 0.46
N CYS A 52 10.02 8.62 1.67
CA CYS A 52 9.18 7.45 1.95
C CYS A 52 7.80 7.60 1.27
N ALA A 53 7.17 8.77 1.40
CA ALA A 53 5.89 9.07 0.76
C ALA A 53 6.02 9.07 -0.78
N PHE A 54 7.06 9.70 -1.33
CA PHE A 54 7.30 9.71 -2.76
C PHE A 54 7.52 8.29 -3.31
N GLY A 55 8.33 7.49 -2.63
CA GLY A 55 8.56 6.08 -2.98
C GLY A 55 7.29 5.24 -2.96
N ALA A 56 6.47 5.39 -1.91
CA ALA A 56 5.17 4.73 -1.80
C ALA A 56 4.21 5.11 -2.95
N LEU A 57 4.13 6.41 -3.27
CA LEU A 57 3.28 6.91 -4.36
C LEU A 57 3.71 6.37 -5.72
N VAL A 58 5.02 6.38 -6.00
CA VAL A 58 5.57 5.81 -7.24
C VAL A 58 5.27 4.32 -7.33
N ALA A 59 5.47 3.57 -6.25
CA ALA A 59 5.15 2.14 -6.23
C ALA A 59 3.66 1.86 -6.47
N ILE A 60 2.76 2.62 -5.84
CA ILE A 60 1.31 2.48 -6.06
C ILE A 60 0.95 2.77 -7.52
N ALA A 61 1.51 3.84 -8.12
CA ALA A 61 1.26 4.17 -9.52
C ALA A 61 1.73 3.05 -10.47
N LEU A 62 2.93 2.51 -10.25
CA LEU A 62 3.48 1.41 -11.04
C LEU A 62 2.67 0.12 -10.87
N VAL A 63 2.23 -0.18 -9.64
CA VAL A 63 1.34 -1.31 -9.38
C VAL A 63 0.00 -1.14 -10.08
N GLY A 64 -0.59 0.06 -10.05
CA GLY A 64 -1.82 0.36 -10.78
C GLY A 64 -1.68 0.06 -12.27
N MET A 65 -0.62 0.57 -12.89
CA MET A 65 -0.31 0.30 -14.30
C MET A 65 -0.12 -1.20 -14.58
N ALA A 66 0.61 -1.91 -13.71
CA ALA A 66 0.83 -3.35 -13.86
C ALA A 66 -0.48 -4.14 -13.70
N MET A 67 -1.35 -3.74 -12.78
CA MET A 67 -2.65 -4.38 -12.57
C MET A 67 -3.57 -4.18 -13.77
N ASP A 68 -3.59 -3.00 -14.40
CA ASP A 68 -4.38 -2.76 -15.61
C ASP A 68 -3.98 -3.70 -16.76
N LEU A 69 -2.69 -4.04 -16.88
CA LEU A 69 -2.20 -5.00 -17.88
C LEU A 69 -2.58 -6.44 -17.56
N VAL A 70 -2.69 -6.79 -16.27
CA VAL A 70 -2.83 -8.18 -15.82
C VAL A 70 -4.30 -8.56 -15.56
N LEU A 71 -5.16 -7.61 -15.21
CA LEU A 71 -6.58 -7.82 -14.91
C LEU A 71 -7.35 -8.61 -15.98
N PRO A 72 -7.17 -8.34 -17.30
CA PRO A 72 -7.85 -9.09 -18.35
C PRO A 72 -7.54 -10.59 -18.35
N TYR A 73 -6.35 -10.97 -17.87
CA TYR A 73 -5.91 -12.37 -17.83
C TYR A 73 -6.36 -13.10 -16.56
N LEU A 74 -6.55 -12.37 -15.46
CA LEU A 74 -6.86 -12.98 -14.17
C LEU A 74 -8.36 -13.09 -13.87
N HIS A 75 -9.24 -12.47 -14.68
CA HIS A 75 -10.70 -12.46 -14.50
C HIS A 75 -11.13 -12.18 -13.04
N LEU A 76 -10.42 -11.26 -12.36
CA LEU A 76 -10.63 -10.94 -10.95
C LEU A 76 -11.75 -9.90 -10.80
N GLU A 77 -12.95 -10.24 -11.24
CA GLU A 77 -14.11 -9.34 -11.11
C GLU A 77 -14.78 -9.46 -9.73
N GLY A 78 -15.25 -8.35 -9.17
CA GLY A 78 -16.00 -8.30 -7.92
C GLY A 78 -15.18 -8.11 -6.64
N SER A 79 -15.87 -7.82 -5.53
CA SER A 79 -15.29 -7.47 -4.22
C SER A 79 -14.48 -8.62 -3.59
N LEU A 80 -13.41 -8.28 -2.86
CA LEU A 80 -12.70 -9.23 -1.99
C LEU A 80 -13.59 -9.83 -0.90
N ALA A 81 -14.59 -9.08 -0.43
CA ALA A 81 -15.48 -9.55 0.64
C ALA A 81 -16.52 -10.58 0.15
N SER A 82 -16.86 -10.56 -1.14
CA SER A 82 -17.80 -11.52 -1.74
C SER A 82 -17.10 -12.68 -2.45
N SER A 83 -15.81 -12.53 -2.79
CA SER A 83 -15.06 -13.49 -3.57
C SER A 83 -14.19 -14.37 -2.68
N GLN A 84 -14.55 -15.65 -2.54
CA GLN A 84 -13.73 -16.67 -1.88
C GLN A 84 -12.52 -17.11 -2.73
N ASN A 85 -12.09 -16.30 -3.71
CA ASN A 85 -10.99 -16.68 -4.59
C ASN A 85 -9.63 -16.40 -3.90
N PRO A 86 -8.83 -17.44 -3.58
CA PRO A 86 -7.57 -17.27 -2.86
C PRO A 86 -6.57 -16.36 -3.59
N LEU A 87 -6.65 -16.29 -4.94
CA LEU A 87 -5.78 -15.45 -5.75
C LEU A 87 -5.95 -13.96 -5.42
N LYS A 88 -7.16 -13.50 -5.09
CA LYS A 88 -7.39 -12.09 -4.73
C LYS A 88 -6.63 -11.68 -3.47
N TYR A 89 -6.60 -12.56 -2.47
CA TYR A 89 -5.85 -12.33 -1.23
C TYR A 89 -4.34 -12.29 -1.47
N VAL A 90 -3.83 -13.20 -2.31
CA VAL A 90 -2.41 -13.23 -2.69
C VAL A 90 -2.03 -11.95 -3.44
N VAL A 91 -2.86 -11.49 -4.37
CA VAL A 91 -2.63 -10.24 -5.11
C VAL A 91 -2.61 -9.03 -4.16
N VAL A 92 -3.58 -8.92 -3.25
CA VAL A 92 -3.60 -7.82 -2.26
C VAL A 92 -2.36 -7.87 -1.36
N ALA A 93 -1.94 -9.05 -0.91
CA ALA A 93 -0.72 -9.21 -0.13
C ALA A 93 0.53 -8.80 -0.94
N ALA A 94 0.62 -9.19 -2.21
CA ALA A 94 1.72 -8.79 -3.09
C ALA A 94 1.76 -7.26 -3.28
N ILE A 95 0.61 -6.63 -3.53
CA ILE A 95 0.49 -5.17 -3.63
C ILE A 95 0.96 -4.48 -2.34
N ALA A 96 0.54 -5.00 -1.18
CA ALA A 96 0.95 -4.48 0.11
C ALA A 96 2.48 -4.54 0.28
N ILE A 97 3.09 -5.68 -0.06
CA ILE A 97 4.55 -5.86 0.00
C ILE A 97 5.26 -4.87 -0.93
N ILE A 98 4.81 -4.75 -2.19
CA ILE A 98 5.42 -3.84 -3.17
C ILE A 98 5.34 -2.39 -2.68
N MET A 99 4.24 -1.98 -2.05
CA MET A 99 4.11 -0.61 -1.55
C MET A 99 5.06 -0.34 -0.38
N VAL A 100 5.19 -1.27 0.56
CA VAL A 100 6.17 -1.18 1.66
C VAL A 100 7.60 -1.14 1.13
N LEU A 101 7.92 -1.95 0.13
CA LEU A 101 9.22 -1.91 -0.54
C LEU A 101 9.45 -0.57 -1.24
N GLY A 102 8.41 -0.04 -1.90
CA GLY A 102 8.45 1.27 -2.56
C GLY A 102 8.76 2.41 -1.61
N SER A 103 8.25 2.35 -0.38
CA SER A 103 8.51 3.36 0.64
C SER A 103 9.91 3.21 1.25
N TRP A 104 10.42 1.98 1.37
CA TRP A 104 11.68 1.69 2.05
C TRP A 104 12.93 1.74 1.15
N ILE A 105 12.87 1.23 -0.08
CA ILE A 105 14.03 1.14 -1.00
C ILE A 105 14.68 2.52 -1.24
N PRO A 106 13.93 3.61 -1.51
CA PRO A 106 14.53 4.92 -1.71
C PRO A 106 15.32 5.43 -0.49
N LEU A 107 14.89 5.06 0.72
CA LEU A 107 15.60 5.40 1.96
C LEU A 107 16.93 4.65 2.07
N GLN A 108 16.96 3.37 1.67
CA GLN A 108 18.21 2.61 1.62
C GLN A 108 19.21 3.21 0.63
N VAL A 109 18.74 3.69 -0.52
CA VAL A 109 19.57 4.41 -1.50
C VAL A 109 20.10 5.71 -0.89
N LEU A 110 19.24 6.51 -0.25
CA LEU A 110 19.64 7.75 0.41
C LEU A 110 20.72 7.53 1.48
N ASN A 111 20.58 6.46 2.28
CA ASN A 111 21.57 6.11 3.31
C ASN A 111 22.92 5.67 2.74
N ARG A 112 22.94 5.04 1.56
CA ARG A 112 24.20 4.66 0.91
C ARG A 112 24.94 5.84 0.28
N LEU A 113 24.23 6.95 0.03
CA LEU A 113 24.77 8.14 -0.62
C LEU A 113 25.22 9.23 0.37
N ARG A 114 25.02 9.02 1.67
CA ARG A 114 25.48 9.89 2.76
C ARG A 114 26.68 9.27 3.47
#